data_AF-A0A3D8YKZ7-F1
#
_entry.id   AF-A0A3D8YKZ7-F1
#
_cell.length_a   1.000
_cell.length_b   1.000
_cell.length_c   1.000
_cell.angle_alpha   90.00
_cell.angle_beta   90.00
_cell.angle_gamma   90.00
#
_symmetry.space_group_name_H-M   'P 1'
#
loop_
_entity.id
_entity.type
_entity.pdbx_description
1 polymer ?
#
loop_
_entity_poly.entity_id
_entity_poly.type
_entity_poly.pdbx_seq_one_letter_code
_entity_poly.pdbx_strand_id
1 'polypeptide(L)' 'MYDSKEYYKEQSKYWHNELIKSSKERDDLKRKLDDVVDLFNAHLHHKKAWSDNPYYDKLQNELKRILEEV' A
#
# COMPACT_ATOMS: atom_id res chain seq x y z
N MET A 1 -19.03 4.06 42.38
CA MET A 1 -18.72 5.04 41.32
C MET A 1 -17.50 4.49 40.60
N TYR A 2 -17.64 4.05 39.34
CA TYR A 2 -16.51 3.53 38.56
C TYR A 2 -15.50 4.68 38.40
N ASP A 3 -14.23 4.45 38.74
CA ASP A 3 -13.22 5.51 38.68
C ASP A 3 -13.02 5.93 37.21
N SER A 4 -13.65 7.04 36.86
CA SER A 4 -13.62 7.62 35.51
C SER A 4 -12.19 7.82 34.99
N LYS A 5 -11.21 8.02 35.88
CA LYS A 5 -9.81 8.16 35.50
C LYS A 5 -9.22 6.85 34.97
N GLU A 6 -9.49 5.73 35.64
CA GLU A 6 -9.00 4.42 35.19
C GLU A 6 -9.73 3.98 33.91
N TYR A 7 -11.02 4.32 33.77
CA TYR A 7 -11.76 4.11 32.52
C TYR A 7 -11.06 4.77 31.32
N TYR A 8 -10.78 6.08 31.40
CA TYR A 8 -10.16 6.79 30.28
C TYR A 8 -8.73 6.32 29.98
N LYS A 9 -8.00 5.90 31.01
CA LYS A 9 -6.66 5.32 30.85
C LYS A 9 -6.69 4.00 30.09
N GLU A 10 -7.63 3.11 30.41
CA GLU A 10 -7.78 1.84 29.68
C GLU A 10 -8.29 2.06 28.25
N GLN A 11 -9.22 3.00 28.05
CA GLN A 11 -9.64 3.39 26.70
C GLN A 11 -8.48 3.95 25.88
N SER A 12 -7.65 4.82 26.46
CA SER A 12 -6.49 5.38 25.78
C SER A 12 -5.50 4.30 25.34
N LYS A 13 -5.20 3.33 26.21
CA LYS A 13 -4.35 2.17 25.86
C LYS A 13 -4.95 1.34 24.73
N TYR A 14 -6.25 1.06 24.81
CA TYR A 14 -6.96 0.29 23.79
C TYR A 14 -6.84 0.96 22.42
N TRP A 15 -7.21 2.23 22.32
CA TRP A 15 -7.14 2.96 21.05
C TRP A 15 -5.72 3.13 20.52
N HIS A 16 -4.73 3.30 21.40
CA HIS A 16 -3.33 3.32 20.99
C HIS A 16 -2.88 1.99 20.38
N ASN A 17 -3.26 0.87 20.98
CA ASN A 17 -2.93 -0.47 20.47
C ASN A 17 -3.63 -0.77 19.13
N GLU A 18 -4.91 -0.41 19.00
CA GLU A 18 -5.65 -0.57 17.74
C GLU A 18 -5.04 0.30 16.62
N LEU A 19 -4.63 1.53 16.94
CA LEU A 19 -3.93 2.39 15.98
C LEU A 19 -2.61 1.78 15.52
N ILE A 20 -1.80 1.23 16.44
CA ILE A 20 -0.55 0.55 16.08
C ILE A 20 -0.82 -0.66 15.19
N LYS A 21 -1.82 -1.47 15.53
CA LYS A 21 -2.18 -2.66 14.75
C LYS A 21 -2.62 -2.26 13.34
N SER A 22 -3.54 -1.31 13.22
CA SER A 22 -4.03 -0.82 11.93
C SER A 22 -2.88 -0.20 11.10
N SER A 23 -1.98 0.53 11.73
CA SER A 23 -0.81 1.10 11.04
C SER A 23 0.12 0.02 10.48
N LYS A 24 0.38 -1.05 11.24
CA LYS A 24 1.17 -2.19 10.77
C LYS A 24 0.51 -2.91 9.60
N GLU A 25 -0.80 -3.17 9.69
CA GLU A 25 -1.55 -3.81 8.61
C GLU A 25 -1.52 -2.97 7.33
N ARG A 26 -1.68 -1.65 7.44
CA ARG A 26 -1.56 -0.71 6.32
C ARG A 26 -0.16 -0.76 5.71
N ASP A 27 0.89 -0.73 6.52
CA ASP A 27 2.27 -0.69 6.02
C ASP A 27 2.65 -2.03 5.34
N ASP A 28 2.17 -3.17 5.87
CA ASP A 28 2.34 -4.47 5.23
C ASP A 28 1.59 -4.58 3.91
N LEU A 29 0.37 -4.04 3.82
CA LEU A 29 -0.39 -4.00 2.58
C LEU A 29 0.28 -3.09 1.54
N LYS A 30 0.79 -1.94 1.98
CA LYS A 30 1.56 -1.04 1.11
C LYS A 30 2.79 -1.74 0.54
N ARG A 31 3.59 -2.41 1.38
CA ARG A 31 4.76 -3.17 0.93
C ARG A 31 4.39 -4.27 -0.08
N LYS A 32 3.32 -5.02 0.18
CA LYS A 32 2.84 -6.04 -0.77
C LYS A 32 2.40 -5.44 -2.11
N LEU A 33 1.79 -4.27 -2.08
CA LEU A 33 1.40 -3.56 -3.30
C LEU A 33 2.64 -3.09 -4.07
N ASP A 34 3.64 -2.53 -3.37
CA ASP A 34 4.92 -2.13 -3.96
C ASP A 34 5.62 -3.34 -4.61
N ASP A 35 5.68 -4.49 -3.92
CA ASP A 35 6.25 -5.74 -4.45
C ASP A 35 5.55 -6.21 -5.74
N VAL A 36 4.22 -6.08 -5.81
CA VAL A 36 3.42 -6.44 -7.00
C VAL A 36 3.66 -5.46 -8.15
N VAL A 37 3.74 -4.15 -7.86
CA VAL A 37 4.05 -3.12 -8.85
C VAL A 37 5.42 -3.36 -9.45
N ASP A 38 6.43 -3.67 -8.64
CA ASP A 38 7.79 -3.97 -9.10
C ASP A 38 7.83 -5.21 -9.99
N LEU A 39 7.15 -6.29 -9.59
CA LEU A 39 7.05 -7.50 -10.38
C LEU A 39 6.37 -7.24 -11.74
N PHE A 40 5.28 -6.47 -11.74
CA PHE A 40 4.56 -6.12 -12.95
C PHE A 40 5.40 -5.21 -13.87
N ASN A 41 6.09 -4.21 -13.30
CA ASN A 41 7.02 -3.35 -14.03
C ASN A 41 8.12 -4.16 -14.71
N ALA A 42 8.77 -5.07 -13.98
CA ALA A 42 9.81 -5.94 -14.53
C ALA A 42 9.28 -6.78 -15.70
N HIS A 43 8.07 -7.35 -15.55
CA HIS A 43 7.42 -8.12 -16.61
C HIS A 43 7.10 -7.25 -17.84
N LEU A 44 6.56 -6.05 -17.62
CA LEU A 44 6.19 -5.11 -18.68
C LEU A 44 7.42 -4.66 -19.47
N HIS A 45 8.51 -4.30 -18.78
CA HIS A 45 9.78 -3.95 -19.41
C HIS A 45 10.35 -5.08 -20.26
N HIS A 46 10.30 -6.31 -19.74
CA HIS A 46 10.72 -7.48 -20.51
C HIS A 46 9.86 -7.64 -21.77
N LYS A 47 8.53 -7.62 -21.65
CA LYS A 47 7.63 -7.79 -22.81
C LYS A 47 7.82 -6.69 -23.86
N LYS A 48 7.96 -5.45 -23.44
CA LYS A 48 8.20 -4.31 -24.34
C LYS A 48 9.52 -4.43 -25.11
N ALA A 49 10.58 -4.94 -24.49
CA ALA A 49 11.87 -5.13 -25.16
C ALA A 49 11.83 -6.20 -26.28
N TRP A 50 10.85 -7.12 -26.22
CA TRP A 50 10.72 -8.24 -27.15
C TRP A 50 9.44 -8.19 -27.99
N SER A 51 8.69 -7.08 -27.97
CA SER A 51 7.44 -6.92 -28.70
C SER A 51 7.23 -5.49 -29.18
N ASP A 52 7.03 -5.31 -30.48
CA ASP A 52 6.65 -4.03 -31.10
C ASP A 52 5.17 -3.67 -30.88
N ASN A 53 4.50 -4.30 -29.91
CA ASN A 53 3.08 -4.05 -29.66
C ASN A 53 2.89 -2.72 -28.89
N PRO A 54 2.22 -1.72 -29.47
CA PRO A 54 2.01 -0.41 -28.84
C PRO A 54 1.15 -0.48 -27.55
N TYR A 55 0.49 -1.61 -27.32
CA TYR A 55 -0.24 -1.86 -26.08
C TYR A 55 0.63 -1.73 -24.82
N TYR A 56 1.91 -2.14 -24.89
CA TYR A 56 2.81 -2.07 -23.74
C TYR A 56 3.21 -0.63 -23.39
N ASP A 57 3.29 0.28 -24.36
CA ASP A 57 3.48 1.71 -24.10
C ASP A 57 2.27 2.32 -23.39
N LYS A 58 1.05 1.95 -23.84
CA LYS A 58 -0.18 2.38 -23.18
C LYS A 58 -0.22 1.90 -21.73
N LEU A 59 0.09 0.63 -21.47
CA LEU A 59 0.15 0.09 -20.11
C LEU A 59 1.20 0.79 -19.23
N GLN A 60 2.38 1.10 -19.78
CA GLN A 60 3.43 1.77 -19.02
C GLN A 60 3.02 3.19 -18.63
N ASN A 61 2.36 3.93 -19.53
CA ASN A 61 1.86 5.27 -19.25
C ASN A 61 0.74 5.26 -18.22
N GLU A 62 -0.17 4.29 -18.30
CA GLU A 62 -1.25 4.10 -17.32
C GLU A 62 -0.70 3.77 -15.93
N LEU A 63 0.27 2.86 -15.84
CA LEU A 63 0.94 2.53 -14.59
C LEU A 63 1.66 3.74 -14.01
N LYS A 64 2.36 4.51 -14.84
CA LYS A 64 3.02 5.75 -14.43
C LYS A 64 2.03 6.76 -13.86
N ARG A 65 0.86 6.95 -14.51
CA ARG A 65 -0.22 7.82 -14.00
C ARG A 65 -0.69 7.39 -12.61
N ILE A 66 -0.93 6.09 -12.41
CA ILE A 66 -1.37 5.54 -11.12
C ILE A 66 -0.33 5.80 -10.02
N LEU A 67 0.96 5.73 -10.34
CA LEU A 67 2.05 5.93 -9.39
C LEU A 67 2.37 7.42 -9.13
N GLU A 68 2.09 8.31 -10.09
CA GLU A 68 2.31 9.76 -9.97
C GLU A 68 1.15 10.51 -9.27
N GLU A 69 -0.03 9.90 -9.09
CA GLU A 69 -1.21 10.51 -8.45
C GLU A 69 -1.15 10.58 -6.90
N VAL A 70 0.04 10.71 -6.29
CA VAL A 70 0.21 10.86 -4.82
C VAL A 70 0.97 12.11 -4.44
#